data_AF-A0A6G9H093-F1
#
_entry.id   AF-A0A6G9H093-F1
#
_cell.length_a   1.000
_cell.length_b   1.000
_cell.length_c   1.000
_cell.angle_alpha   90.00
_cell.angle_beta   90.00
_cell.angle_gamma   90.00
#
_symmetry.space_group_name_H-M   'P 1'
#
loop_
_entity.id
_entity.type
_entity.pdbx_description
1 polymer ?
#
loop_
_entity_poly.entity_id
_entity_poly.type
_entity_poly.pdbx_seq_one_letter_code
_entity_poly.pdbx_strand_id
1 'polypeptide(L)'
;MASQRNSKLPVVTEAEHAVRSAGGQRAMFNQRHVRRGNWFADWAGRLGGSDVYIGITGKEPTARKVRLLLDDWIFEDVSTKDLGGVLTEIFSRRGSSSRDSSTSGSSPSGATIRTKRLYLLFPAQVLKVPVGRSRYSATRKPPPDAELSPWERALLVQGDGPAGGSADEGA
;
A
#
# COMPACT_ATOMS: atom_id res chain seq x y z
N MET A 1 -23.88 22.74 -26.37
CA MET A 1 -23.19 22.58 -25.08
C MET A 1 -22.12 21.51 -25.26
N ALA A 2 -20.85 21.92 -25.34
CA ALA A 2 -19.76 20.96 -25.50
C ALA A 2 -19.60 20.20 -24.19
N SER A 3 -19.88 18.89 -24.21
CA SER A 3 -19.48 18.00 -23.12
C SER A 3 -17.98 18.19 -22.92
N GLN A 4 -17.59 18.84 -21.81
CA GLN A 4 -16.23 18.76 -21.30
C GLN A 4 -15.95 17.28 -21.16
N ARG A 5 -15.24 16.70 -22.13
CA ARG A 5 -14.60 15.41 -21.95
C ARG A 5 -13.64 15.63 -20.80
N ASN A 6 -14.04 15.28 -19.58
CA ASN A 6 -13.15 15.20 -18.44
C ASN A 6 -12.10 14.15 -18.83
N SER A 7 -11.01 14.62 -19.44
CA SER A 7 -9.89 13.77 -19.80
C SER A 7 -9.36 13.19 -18.49
N LYS A 8 -9.44 11.87 -18.36
CA LYS A 8 -8.89 11.16 -17.23
C LYS A 8 -7.41 11.49 -17.11
N LEU A 9 -6.95 11.81 -15.90
CA LEU A 9 -5.57 12.17 -15.67
C LEU A 9 -4.68 10.94 -15.89
N PRO A 10 -3.48 11.09 -16.49
CA PRO A 10 -2.58 9.95 -16.73
C PRO A 10 -2.29 9.14 -15.47
N VAL A 11 -2.07 9.81 -14.33
CA VAL A 11 -1.84 9.16 -13.03
C VAL A 11 -3.02 8.29 -12.57
N VAL A 12 -4.25 8.66 -12.91
CA VAL A 12 -5.44 7.87 -12.59
C VAL A 12 -5.53 6.66 -13.51
N THR A 13 -5.21 6.81 -14.79
CA THR A 13 -5.12 5.70 -15.75
C THR A 13 -4.04 4.68 -15.34
N GLU A 14 -2.88 5.14 -14.86
CA GLU A 14 -1.82 4.27 -14.32
C GLU A 14 -2.29 3.48 -13.08
N ALA A 15 -3.03 4.13 -12.18
CA ALA A 15 -3.61 3.46 -11.02
C ALA A 15 -4.64 2.39 -11.42
N GLU A 16 -5.50 2.69 -12.40
CA GLU A 16 -6.44 1.71 -12.97
C GLU A 16 -5.72 0.50 -13.56
N HIS A 17 -4.64 0.74 -14.31
CA HIS A 17 -3.84 -0.33 -14.87
C HIS A 17 -3.24 -1.20 -13.76
N ALA A 18 -2.61 -0.59 -12.74
CA ALA A 18 -2.03 -1.33 -11.62
C ALA A 18 -3.07 -2.16 -10.85
N VAL A 19 -4.24 -1.58 -10.54
CA VAL A 19 -5.31 -2.30 -9.84
C VAL A 19 -5.86 -3.44 -10.71
N ARG A 20 -6.02 -3.23 -12.02
CA ARG A 20 -6.44 -4.27 -12.95
C ARG A 20 -5.44 -5.41 -13.03
N SER A 21 -4.14 -5.11 -13.15
CA SER A 21 -3.07 -6.09 -13.19
C SER A 21 -2.97 -6.91 -11.90
N ALA A 22 -3.34 -6.32 -10.77
CA ALA A 22 -3.44 -7.00 -9.48
C ALA A 22 -4.73 -7.84 -9.31
N GLY A 23 -5.60 -7.88 -10.33
CA GLY A 23 -6.84 -8.67 -10.32
C GLY A 23 -8.10 -7.90 -9.92
N GLY A 24 -8.01 -6.57 -9.78
CA GLY A 24 -9.15 -5.72 -9.46
C GLY A 24 -10.18 -5.72 -10.58
N GLN A 25 -11.39 -6.17 -10.27
CA GLN A 25 -12.50 -6.17 -11.22
C GLN A 25 -13.01 -4.75 -11.45
N ARG A 26 -13.32 -4.42 -12.72
CA ARG A 26 -13.83 -3.09 -13.11
C ARG A 26 -13.00 -1.97 -12.47
N ALA A 27 -11.68 -2.09 -12.54
CA ALA A 27 -10.71 -1.10 -12.08
C ALA A 27 -10.83 0.21 -12.89
N MET A 28 -11.88 0.97 -12.57
CA MET A 28 -12.22 2.26 -13.16
C MET A 28 -12.45 3.25 -12.03
N PHE A 29 -11.54 4.21 -11.89
CA PHE A 29 -11.62 5.22 -10.85
C PHE A 29 -12.60 6.32 -11.25
N ASN A 30 -13.41 6.78 -10.29
CA ASN A 30 -14.32 7.90 -10.46
C ASN A 30 -13.58 9.21 -10.17
N GLN A 31 -13.03 9.82 -11.23
CA GLN A 31 -12.32 11.10 -11.14
C GLN A 31 -13.30 12.28 -11.13
N ARG A 32 -13.10 13.18 -10.18
CA ARG A 32 -13.85 14.44 -10.04
C ARG A 32 -12.93 15.60 -9.68
N HIS A 33 -13.29 16.80 -10.14
CA HIS A 33 -12.71 18.02 -9.62
C HIS A 33 -13.25 18.31 -8.23
N VAL A 34 -12.38 18.85 -7.37
CA VAL A 34 -12.70 19.33 -6.03
C VAL A 34 -12.44 20.85 -6.02
N ARG A 35 -12.73 21.53 -4.90
CA ARG A 35 -12.54 22.98 -4.77
C ARG A 35 -11.09 23.39 -5.06
N ARG A 36 -10.93 24.56 -5.68
CA ARG A 36 -9.64 25.27 -5.90
C ARG A 36 -8.66 24.52 -6.81
N GLY A 37 -9.14 23.88 -7.88
CA GLY A 37 -8.27 23.19 -8.85
C GLY A 37 -7.77 21.81 -8.42
N ASN A 38 -8.02 21.43 -7.16
CA ASN A 38 -7.77 20.09 -6.64
C ASN A 38 -8.62 19.06 -7.40
N TRP A 39 -8.18 17.82 -7.37
CA TRP A 39 -8.94 16.70 -7.91
C TRP A 39 -8.86 15.49 -6.99
N PHE A 40 -9.82 14.60 -7.15
CA PHE A 40 -9.92 13.36 -6.41
C PHE A 40 -10.39 12.24 -7.34
N ALA A 41 -9.82 11.06 -7.18
CA ALA A 41 -10.25 9.86 -7.88
C ALA A 41 -10.30 8.70 -6.90
N ASP A 42 -11.39 7.96 -6.86
CA ASP A 42 -11.58 6.80 -6.01
C ASP A 42 -12.02 5.56 -6.77
N TRP A 43 -11.68 4.42 -6.19
CA TRP A 43 -12.17 3.11 -6.57
C TRP A 43 -12.39 2.27 -5.33
N ALA A 44 -13.43 1.44 -5.34
CA ALA A 44 -13.69 0.44 -4.32
C ALA A 44 -14.03 -0.89 -5.00
N GLY A 45 -13.50 -1.99 -4.48
CA GLY A 45 -13.79 -3.31 -5.00
C GLY A 45 -12.92 -4.39 -4.39
N ARG A 46 -13.06 -5.62 -4.89
CA ARG A 46 -12.28 -6.76 -4.39
C ARG A 46 -10.88 -6.77 -4.96
N LEU A 47 -9.89 -6.85 -4.07
CA LEU A 47 -8.48 -6.98 -4.38
C LEU A 47 -7.76 -7.72 -3.25
N GLY A 48 -6.81 -8.60 -3.58
CA GLY A 48 -6.03 -9.32 -2.55
C GLY A 48 -6.85 -10.20 -1.59
N GLY A 49 -8.06 -10.63 -1.99
CA GLY A 49 -8.95 -11.45 -1.15
C GLY A 49 -9.83 -10.65 -0.18
N SER A 50 -9.92 -9.33 -0.34
CA SER A 50 -10.68 -8.42 0.53
C SER A 50 -11.31 -7.29 -0.26
N ASP A 51 -12.32 -6.64 0.32
CA ASP A 51 -12.83 -5.37 -0.19
C ASP A 51 -11.85 -4.26 0.19
N VAL A 52 -11.44 -3.46 -0.79
CA VAL A 52 -10.41 -2.42 -0.66
C VAL A 52 -10.94 -1.11 -1.22
N TYR A 53 -10.68 -0.03 -0.50
CA TYR A 53 -10.89 1.34 -0.96
C TYR A 53 -9.56 2.01 -1.32
N ILE A 54 -9.50 2.62 -2.50
CA ILE A 54 -8.34 3.38 -2.98
C ILE A 54 -8.80 4.78 -3.37
N GLY A 55 -8.20 5.80 -2.76
CA GLY A 55 -8.40 7.20 -3.11
C GLY A 55 -7.09 7.87 -3.52
N ILE A 56 -7.13 8.73 -4.53
CA ILE A 56 -5.96 9.47 -5.02
C ILE A 56 -6.37 10.94 -5.12
N THR A 57 -5.54 11.83 -4.58
CA THR A 57 -5.80 13.27 -4.66
C THR A 57 -4.56 14.09 -4.94
N GLY A 58 -4.72 15.13 -5.75
CA GLY A 58 -3.67 16.06 -6.11
C GLY A 58 -4.18 17.51 -6.09
N LYS A 59 -3.24 18.44 -5.90
CA LYS A 59 -3.54 19.88 -5.86
C LYS A 59 -3.96 20.46 -7.21
N GLU A 60 -3.45 19.87 -8.29
CA GLU A 60 -3.71 20.27 -9.66
C GLU A 60 -3.52 19.05 -10.59
N PRO A 61 -4.09 19.06 -11.81
CA PRO A 61 -3.91 18.00 -12.81
C PRO A 61 -2.45 17.65 -13.14
N THR A 62 -1.56 18.63 -13.06
CA THR A 62 -0.13 18.53 -13.42
C THR A 62 0.80 18.27 -12.23
N ALA A 63 0.24 18.06 -11.04
CA ALA A 63 1.02 17.89 -9.82
C ALA A 63 1.98 16.70 -9.96
N ARG A 64 3.24 16.89 -9.53
CA ARG A 64 4.26 15.82 -9.56
C ARG A 64 4.08 14.78 -8.45
N LYS A 65 3.30 15.12 -7.43
CA LYS A 65 3.01 14.27 -6.28
C LYS A 65 1.51 14.27 -5.99
N VAL A 66 1.06 13.15 -5.45
CA VAL A 66 -0.32 12.92 -5.02
C VAL A 66 -0.33 12.30 -3.63
N ARG A 67 -1.43 12.50 -2.92
CA ARG A 67 -1.74 11.71 -1.74
C ARG A 67 -2.51 10.46 -2.18
N LEU A 68 -2.09 9.31 -1.68
CA LEU A 68 -2.75 8.02 -1.86
C LEU A 68 -3.39 7.61 -0.52
N LEU A 69 -4.68 7.34 -0.56
CA LEU A 69 -5.46 6.72 0.50
C LEU A 69 -5.70 5.28 0.10
N LEU A 70 -5.39 4.35 0.99
CA LEU A 70 -5.62 2.92 0.81
C LEU A 70 -6.20 2.37 2.11
N ASP A 71 -7.51 2.12 2.12
CA ASP A 71 -8.25 1.89 3.37
C ASP A 71 -7.87 2.96 4.42
N ASP A 72 -7.27 2.56 5.54
CA ASP A 72 -6.81 3.45 6.60
C ASP A 72 -5.36 3.96 6.43
N TRP A 73 -4.67 3.56 5.37
CA TRP A 73 -3.30 3.97 5.07
C TRP A 73 -3.28 5.24 4.23
N ILE A 74 -2.52 6.24 4.69
CA ILE A 74 -2.34 7.50 3.97
C ILE A 74 -0.86 7.70 3.64
N PHE A 75 -0.56 7.78 2.34
CA PHE A 75 0.74 8.20 1.81
C PHE A 75 0.63 9.63 1.31
N GLU A 76 1.37 10.55 1.90
CA GLU A 76 1.22 11.99 1.65
C GLU A 76 1.83 12.48 0.32
N ASP A 77 2.97 11.90 -0.08
CA ASP A 77 3.84 12.45 -1.12
C ASP A 77 4.27 11.37 -2.13
N VAL A 78 3.31 10.68 -2.75
CA VAL A 78 3.60 9.68 -3.78
C VAL A 78 3.89 10.36 -5.11
N SER A 79 5.05 10.09 -5.71
CA SER A 79 5.35 10.57 -7.06
C SER A 79 4.31 10.03 -8.04
N THR A 80 3.78 10.88 -8.92
CA THR A 80 2.82 10.44 -9.94
C THR A 80 3.40 9.41 -10.90
N LYS A 81 4.73 9.37 -11.06
CA LYS A 81 5.45 8.36 -11.84
C LYS A 81 5.55 7.01 -11.14
N ASP A 82 5.49 6.99 -9.81
CA ASP A 82 5.70 5.79 -9.00
C ASP A 82 4.37 5.20 -8.51
N LEU A 83 3.23 5.91 -8.66
CA LEU A 83 1.94 5.50 -8.11
C LEU A 83 1.52 4.09 -8.56
N GLY A 84 1.63 3.79 -9.85
CA GLY A 84 1.33 2.46 -10.38
C GLY A 84 2.24 1.39 -9.77
N GLY A 85 3.53 1.72 -9.60
CA GLY A 85 4.51 0.85 -8.91
C GLY A 85 4.17 0.64 -7.44
N VAL A 86 3.76 1.68 -6.71
CA VAL A 86 3.34 1.57 -5.30
C VAL A 86 2.16 0.61 -5.16
N LEU A 87 1.12 0.78 -5.97
CA LEU A 87 -0.06 -0.10 -5.95
C LEU A 87 0.30 -1.53 -6.35
N THR A 88 1.14 -1.68 -7.37
CA THR A 88 1.63 -2.99 -7.82
C THR A 88 2.38 -3.70 -6.70
N GLU A 89 3.32 -3.04 -6.02
CA GLU A 89 4.11 -3.63 -4.93
C GLU A 89 3.27 -4.00 -3.71
N ILE A 90 2.20 -3.25 -3.41
CA ILE A 90 1.28 -3.57 -2.31
C ILE A 90 0.44 -4.81 -2.63
N PHE A 91 -0.07 -4.93 -3.85
CA PHE A 91 -0.99 -6.01 -4.23
C PHE A 91 -0.35 -7.16 -5.00
N SER A 92 0.96 -7.09 -5.24
CA SER A 92 1.72 -8.24 -5.75
C SER A 92 1.66 -9.35 -4.70
N ARG A 93 1.05 -10.48 -5.06
CA ARG A 93 0.98 -11.67 -4.21
C ARG A 93 2.39 -12.13 -3.83
N ARG A 94 2.89 -11.73 -2.66
CA ARG A 94 4.00 -12.43 -2.00
C ARG A 94 3.39 -13.54 -1.14
N GLY A 95 2.85 -14.55 -1.84
CA GLY A 95 2.10 -15.66 -1.27
C GLY A 95 2.41 -16.99 -1.96
N SER A 96 3.62 -17.15 -2.49
CA SER A 96 4.15 -18.50 -2.69
C SER A 96 4.65 -18.98 -1.33
N SER A 97 3.87 -19.88 -0.76
CA SER A 97 4.29 -20.84 0.26
C SER A 97 5.44 -21.71 -0.25
N SER A 98 6.63 -21.12 -0.46
CA SER A 98 7.88 -21.89 -0.58
C SER A 98 8.32 -22.18 0.86
N ARG A 99 7.72 -23.25 1.37
CA ARG A 99 8.31 -24.11 2.39
C ARG A 99 9.49 -24.80 1.70
N ASP A 100 10.53 -24.03 1.37
CA ASP A 100 11.83 -24.48 0.89
C ASP A 100 12.67 -23.25 0.55
N SER A 101 13.73 -23.05 1.33
CA SER A 101 15.07 -22.60 0.92
C SER A 101 15.73 -21.73 1.98
N SER A 102 16.48 -22.43 2.82
CA SER A 102 17.73 -21.95 3.40
C SER A 102 18.66 -21.39 2.30
N THR A 103 18.63 -20.09 2.00
CA THR A 103 19.81 -19.38 1.44
C THR A 103 19.67 -17.86 1.48
N SER A 104 20.73 -17.23 2.01
CA SER A 104 21.27 -15.90 1.70
C SER A 104 20.32 -14.69 1.53
N GLY A 105 20.30 -13.84 2.55
CA GLY A 105 20.63 -12.40 2.48
C GLY A 105 19.93 -11.47 1.48
N SER A 106 18.86 -11.91 0.81
CA SER A 106 18.17 -11.10 -0.19
C SER A 106 17.20 -10.14 0.49
N SER A 107 17.51 -8.85 0.39
CA SER A 107 16.66 -7.76 0.87
C SER A 107 15.20 -8.00 0.48
N PRO A 108 14.23 -7.72 1.37
CA PRO A 108 12.82 -7.86 1.03
C PRO A 108 12.49 -6.85 -0.07
N SER A 109 12.53 -7.32 -1.31
CA SER A 109 12.07 -6.60 -2.49
C SER A 109 10.55 -6.78 -2.50
N GLY A 110 9.85 -5.84 -1.87
CA GLY A 110 8.39 -5.87 -1.76
C GLY A 110 7.83 -4.93 -0.70
N ALA A 111 6.53 -4.63 -0.79
CA ALA A 111 5.82 -3.94 0.27
C ALA A 111 5.84 -4.76 1.58
N THR A 112 5.93 -4.08 2.73
CA THR A 112 5.99 -4.74 4.04
C THR A 112 5.24 -3.93 5.09
N ILE A 113 4.49 -4.61 5.96
CA ILE A 113 3.90 -4.05 7.17
C ILE A 113 4.74 -4.50 8.37
N ARG A 114 5.14 -3.53 9.19
CA ARG A 114 5.80 -3.79 10.48
C ARG A 114 5.08 -3.10 11.61
N THR A 115 4.88 -3.82 12.71
CA THR A 115 4.42 -3.24 13.97
C THR A 115 5.60 -2.61 14.70
N LYS A 116 5.42 -1.39 15.20
CA LYS A 116 6.37 -0.64 16.02
C LYS A 116 5.64 -0.05 17.21
N ARG A 117 6.37 0.30 18.27
CA ARG A 117 5.83 1.09 19.38
C ARG A 117 6.19 2.56 19.17
N LEU A 118 5.20 3.41 18.98
CA LEU A 118 5.37 4.86 18.96
C LEU A 118 5.51 5.34 20.41
N TYR A 119 6.60 6.06 20.72
CA TYR A 119 6.92 6.52 22.08
C TYR A 119 6.85 5.42 23.15
N LEU A 120 7.18 4.17 22.78
CA LEU A 120 7.11 2.95 23.63
C LEU A 120 5.72 2.56 24.17
N LEU A 121 4.70 3.41 24.03
CA LEU A 121 3.40 3.25 24.69
C LEU A 121 2.27 2.83 23.74
N PHE A 122 2.34 3.18 22.45
CA PHE A 122 1.23 2.95 21.52
C PHE A 122 1.66 2.09 20.33
N PRO A 123 0.97 0.96 20.06
CA PRO A 123 1.23 0.19 18.86
C PRO A 123 0.90 1.03 17.62
N ALA A 124 1.83 1.05 16.67
CA ALA A 124 1.66 1.65 15.36
C ALA A 124 2.10 0.65 14.30
N GLN A 125 1.40 0.61 13.18
CA GLN A 125 1.80 -0.18 12.03
C GLN A 125 2.39 0.75 10.98
N VAL A 126 3.50 0.34 10.37
CA VAL A 126 4.17 1.07 9.29
C VAL A 126 4.17 0.18 8.06
N LEU A 127 3.46 0.62 7.02
CA LEU A 127 3.52 0.05 5.69
C LEU A 127 4.64 0.74 4.92
N LYS A 128 5.62 -0.03 4.44
CA LYS A 128 6.74 0.44 3.62
C LYS A 128 6.63 -0.16 2.22
N VAL A 129 6.82 0.67 1.20
CA VAL A 129 6.69 0.26 -0.20
C VAL A 129 7.92 0.76 -0.98
N PRO A 130 8.89 -0.10 -1.31
CA PRO A 130 9.98 0.25 -2.20
C PRO A 130 9.50 0.26 -3.66
N VAL A 131 9.87 1.27 -4.45
CA VAL A 131 9.61 1.32 -5.90
C VAL A 131 10.88 1.78 -6.60
N GLY A 132 11.61 0.86 -7.23
CA GLY A 132 12.92 1.14 -7.79
C GLY A 132 13.89 1.67 -6.71
N ARG A 133 14.29 2.95 -6.84
CA ARG A 133 15.15 3.64 -5.84
C ARG A 133 14.36 4.43 -4.80
N SER A 134 13.06 4.64 -5.03
CA SER A 134 12.18 5.37 -4.13
C SER A 134 11.69 4.47 -3.00
N ARG A 135 11.37 5.07 -1.85
CA ARG A 135 10.76 4.38 -0.71
C ARG A 135 9.60 5.22 -0.18
N TYR A 136 8.44 4.62 -0.13
CA TYR A 136 7.23 5.22 0.41
C TYR A 136 6.87 4.56 1.74
N SER A 137 6.25 5.31 2.64
CA SER A 137 5.72 4.74 3.86
C SER A 137 4.46 5.45 4.32
N ALA A 138 3.53 4.67 4.85
CA ALA A 138 2.37 5.14 5.58
C ALA A 138 2.42 4.58 7.00
N THR A 139 1.88 5.30 7.97
CA THR A 139 1.78 4.86 9.37
C THR A 139 0.34 4.98 9.81
N ARG A 140 -0.17 3.95 10.47
CA ARG A 140 -1.49 3.99 11.13
C ARG A 140 -1.40 3.53 12.57
N LYS A 141 -2.38 3.95 13.38
CA LYS A 141 -2.59 3.46 14.74
C LYS A 141 -3.82 2.57 14.71
N PRO A 142 -3.67 1.24 14.56
CA PRO A 142 -4.82 0.35 14.56
C PRO A 142 -5.47 0.34 15.96
N PRO A 143 -6.80 0.22 16.04
CA PRO A 143 -7.48 -0.21 17.27
C PRO A 143 -6.87 -1.51 17.82
N PRO A 144 -6.92 -1.75 19.15
CA PRO A 144 -6.34 -2.94 19.77
C PRO A 144 -6.90 -4.27 19.22
N ASP A 145 -8.14 -4.25 18.77
CA ASP A 145 -8.94 -5.36 18.25
C ASP A 145 -9.04 -5.38 16.71
N ALA A 146 -8.33 -4.48 16.01
CA ALA A 146 -8.39 -4.41 14.57
C ALA A 146 -7.68 -5.61 13.92
N GLU A 147 -8.48 -6.48 13.30
CA GLU A 147 -7.96 -7.56 12.47
C GLU A 147 -7.42 -7.01 11.15
N LEU A 148 -6.27 -7.54 10.73
CA LEU A 148 -5.67 -7.22 9.44
C LEU A 148 -6.47 -7.86 8.31
N SER A 149 -6.72 -7.09 7.26
CA SER A 149 -7.36 -7.61 6.06
C SER A 149 -6.48 -8.71 5.42
N PRO A 150 -7.06 -9.63 4.64
CA PRO A 150 -6.32 -10.60 3.82
C PRO A 150 -5.12 -10.00 3.06
N TRP A 151 -5.26 -8.83 2.44
CA TRP A 151 -4.16 -8.19 1.71
C TRP A 151 -3.05 -7.70 2.65
N GLU A 152 -3.40 -7.17 3.82
CA GLU A 152 -2.42 -6.69 4.81
C GLU A 152 -1.64 -7.83 5.46
N ARG A 153 -2.32 -8.95 5.75
CA ARG A 153 -1.69 -10.14 6.31
C ARG A 153 -0.61 -10.70 5.38
N ALA A 154 -0.80 -10.60 4.07
CA ALA A 154 0.20 -11.01 3.09
C ALA A 154 1.49 -10.15 3.11
N LEU A 155 1.43 -8.94 3.69
CA LEU A 155 2.56 -8.01 3.79
C LEU A 155 3.25 -8.05 5.15
N LEU A 156 2.72 -8.79 6.12
CA LEU A 156 3.34 -8.90 7.43
C LEU A 156 4.72 -9.55 7.30
N VAL A 157 5.74 -8.82 7.72
CA VAL A 157 7.04 -9.43 7.98
C VAL A 157 6.88 -10.21 9.27
N GLN A 158 6.93 -11.55 9.18
CA GLN A 158 7.14 -12.37 10.37
C GLN A 158 8.46 -11.89 10.99
N GLY A 159 8.37 -11.12 12.07
CA GLY A 159 9.53 -10.83 12.88
C GLY A 159 9.96 -12.16 13.48
N ASP A 160 11.25 -12.50 13.33
CA ASP A 160 11.92 -13.44 14.21
C ASP A 160 11.43 -13.17 15.63
N GLY A 161 10.84 -14.20 16.25
CA GLY A 161 10.58 -14.15 17.68
C GLY A 161 11.88 -13.79 18.41
N PRO A 162 11.80 -13.19 19.61
CA PRO A 162 13.00 -13.13 20.44
C PRO A 162 13.54 -14.55 20.52
N ALA A 163 14.78 -14.75 20.06
CA ALA A 163 15.51 -15.99 20.27
C ALA A 163 15.47 -16.23 21.78
N GLY A 164 14.53 -17.08 22.20
CA GLY A 164 14.41 -17.50 23.58
C GLY A 164 15.73 -18.15 23.89
N GLY A 165 16.53 -17.46 24.71
CA GLY A 165 17.77 -18.00 25.21
C GLY A 165 17.47 -19.35 25.82
N SER A 166 17.95 -20.39 25.16
CA SER A 166 18.27 -21.66 25.80
C SER A 166 19.37 -21.37 26.80
N ALA A 167 18.96 -20.84 27.96
CA ALA A 167 19.73 -20.91 29.17
C ALA A 167 19.63 -22.35 29.66
N ASP A 168 20.78 -23.02 29.56
CA ASP A 168 21.40 -23.70 30.71
C ASP A 168 20.52 -24.71 31.45
N GLU A 169 20.78 -26.00 31.17
CA GLU A 169 20.63 -27.03 32.19
C GLU A 169 21.83 -27.97 32.07
N GLY A 170 22.96 -27.51 32.61
CA GLY A 170 24.10 -28.35 32.94
C GLY A 170 24.29 -28.39 34.45
N ALA A 171 23.87 -29.49 35.07
CA ALA A 171 24.52 -30.15 36.21
C ALA A 171 23.88 -31.52 36.43
#